data_AF-A0A1I4JIG8-F1
#
_entry.id   AF-A0A1I4JIG8-F1
#
_cell.length_a   1.000
_cell.length_b   1.000
_cell.length_c   1.000
_cell.angle_alpha   90.00
_cell.angle_beta   90.00
_cell.angle_gamma   90.00
#
_symmetry.space_group_name_H-M   'P 1'
#
loop_
_entity.id
_entity.type
_entity.pdbx_description
1 polymer ?
#
loop_
_entity_poly.entity_id
_entity_poly.type
_entity_poly.pdbx_seq_one_letter_code
_entity_poly.pdbx_strand_id
1 'polypeptide(L)'
;MDASAAKVLKVRFKHQRRHFEATVTFAGTIATVVLSTLPHYQFTVDLDAPEDVTLTLPSDREGVKPVICGSLDNVPFLAEALNAARTALWLAPKEPPHHV
;
A
#
# COMPACT_ATOMS: atom_id res chain seq x y z
N MET A 1 15.80 4.08 20.03
CA MET A 1 15.53 4.28 18.60
C MET A 1 14.38 3.37 18.27
N ASP A 2 13.16 3.92 18.26
CA ASP A 2 11.98 3.13 17.92
C ASP A 2 12.11 2.64 16.48
N ALA A 3 12.17 1.33 16.32
CA ALA A 3 11.85 0.72 15.04
C ALA A 3 10.42 1.16 14.73
N SER A 4 10.25 2.07 13.77
CA SER A 4 8.94 2.49 13.29
C SER A 4 8.18 1.24 12.86
N ALA A 5 7.34 0.71 13.75
CA ALA A 5 6.66 -0.56 13.53
C ALA A 5 5.81 -0.43 12.28
N ALA A 6 5.95 -1.39 11.37
CA ALA A 6 5.17 -1.39 10.14
C ALA A 6 3.67 -1.39 10.49
N LYS A 7 2.93 -0.39 10.02
CA LYS A 7 1.49 -0.29 10.25
C LYS A 7 0.75 -0.95 9.10
N VAL A 8 -0.03 -1.98 9.41
CA VAL A 8 -0.82 -2.73 8.43
C VAL A 8 -2.29 -2.38 8.56
N LEU A 9 -2.93 -2.03 7.46
CA LEU A 9 -4.34 -1.67 7.39
C LEU A 9 -5.03 -2.42 6.28
N LYS A 10 -6.25 -2.88 6.53
CA LYS A 10 -7.16 -3.35 5.48
C LYS A 10 -8.12 -2.22 5.15
N VAL A 11 -8.19 -1.85 3.89
CA VAL A 11 -9.07 -0.79 3.41
C VAL A 11 -9.95 -1.25 2.27
N ARG A 12 -11.16 -0.72 2.25
CA ARG A 12 -12.10 -0.88 1.15
C ARG A 12 -12.27 0.46 0.46
N PHE A 13 -12.11 0.48 -0.85
CA PHE A 13 -12.20 1.69 -1.66
C PHE A 13 -13.02 1.40 -2.93
N LYS A 14 -13.33 2.45 -3.70
CA LYS A 14 -14.21 2.35 -4.88
C LYS A 14 -13.55 2.98 -6.10
N HIS A 15 -13.13 2.13 -7.04
CA HIS A 15 -12.56 2.54 -8.32
C HIS A 15 -13.51 2.18 -9.47
N GLN A 16 -13.79 3.11 -10.38
CA GLN A 16 -14.66 2.87 -11.56
C GLN A 16 -15.99 2.18 -11.25
N ARG A 17 -16.66 2.57 -10.15
CA ARG A 17 -17.92 1.98 -9.64
C ARG A 17 -17.80 0.57 -9.06
N ARG A 18 -16.62 -0.04 -9.03
CA ARG A 18 -16.37 -1.33 -8.36
C ARG A 18 -15.73 -1.10 -7.01
N HIS A 19 -16.07 -1.96 -6.05
CA HIS A 19 -15.42 -1.96 -4.74
C HIS A 19 -14.21 -2.89 -4.76
N PHE A 20 -13.12 -2.40 -4.20
CA PHE A 20 -11.88 -3.13 -4.04
C PHE A 20 -11.49 -3.15 -2.58
N GLU A 21 -10.77 -4.20 -2.21
CA GLU A 21 -10.14 -4.32 -0.92
C GLU A 21 -8.63 -4.42 -1.11
N ALA A 22 -7.90 -3.71 -0.29
CA ALA A 22 -6.44 -3.74 -0.27
C ALA A 22 -5.94 -3.85 1.16
N THR A 23 -4.80 -4.52 1.30
CA THR A 23 -3.95 -4.40 2.47
C THR A 23 -2.86 -3.38 2.15
N VAL A 24 -2.74 -2.36 2.99
CA VAL A 24 -1.71 -1.32 2.90
C VAL A 24 -0.81 -1.44 4.11
N THR A 25 0.50 -1.55 3.87
CA THR A 25 1.53 -1.61 4.90
C THR A 25 2.41 -0.37 4.80
N PHE A 26 2.49 0.42 5.86
CA PHE A 26 3.35 1.59 5.95
C PHE A 26 4.60 1.25 6.76
N ALA A 27 5.78 1.43 6.18
CA ALA A 27 7.09 1.26 6.81
C ALA A 27 7.93 2.53 6.56
N GLY A 28 7.89 3.48 7.49
CA GLY A 28 8.48 4.80 7.29
C GLY A 28 7.76 5.56 6.18
N THR A 29 8.50 5.96 5.15
CA THR A 29 7.97 6.65 3.95
C THR A 29 7.48 5.66 2.88
N ILE A 30 7.74 4.35 3.04
CA ILE A 30 7.36 3.35 2.06
C ILE A 30 5.96 2.81 2.36
N ALA A 31 5.08 2.86 1.36
CA ALA A 31 3.78 2.22 1.39
C ALA A 31 3.76 1.01 0.44
N THR A 32 3.43 -0.16 0.97
CA THR A 32 3.20 -1.37 0.20
C THR A 32 1.71 -1.65 0.13
N VAL A 33 1.15 -1.81 -1.08
CA VAL A 33 -0.28 -2.04 -1.33
C VAL A 33 -0.45 -3.37 -2.06
N VAL A 34 -1.31 -4.22 -1.52
CA VAL A 34 -1.67 -5.53 -2.09
C VAL A 34 -3.19 -5.60 -2.20
N LEU A 35 -3.71 -5.81 -3.41
CA LEU A 35 -5.13 -6.00 -3.62
C LEU A 35 -5.56 -7.41 -3.20
N SER A 36 -6.67 -7.53 -2.46
CA SER A 36 -7.20 -8.83 -2.03
C SER A 36 -7.54 -9.75 -3.20
N THR A 37 -7.92 -9.18 -4.36
CA THR A 37 -8.24 -9.93 -5.58
C THR A 37 -7.01 -10.33 -6.40
N LEU A 38 -5.86 -9.70 -6.15
CA LEU A 38 -4.60 -9.92 -6.86
C LEU A 38 -3.44 -10.00 -5.84
N PRO A 39 -3.44 -10.99 -4.93
CA PRO A 39 -2.52 -11.03 -3.79
C PRO A 39 -1.05 -11.25 -4.18
N HIS A 40 -0.80 -11.71 -5.41
CA HIS A 40 0.53 -11.94 -5.95
C HIS A 40 1.16 -10.69 -6.58
N TYR A 41 0.40 -9.60 -6.68
CA TYR A 41 0.85 -8.32 -7.22
C TYR A 41 1.03 -7.34 -6.08
N GLN A 42 2.26 -6.83 -5.94
CA GLN A 42 2.60 -5.91 -4.87
C GLN A 42 3.03 -4.56 -5.46
N PHE A 43 2.34 -3.51 -5.07
CA PHE A 43 2.71 -2.14 -5.40
C PHE A 43 3.48 -1.55 -4.22
N THR A 44 4.64 -0.96 -4.50
CA THR A 44 5.46 -0.26 -3.52
C THR A 44 5.59 1.18 -3.97
N VAL A 45 5.35 2.13 -3.08
CA VAL A 45 5.36 3.56 -3.35
C VAL A 45 6.18 4.24 -2.28
N ASP A 46 7.10 5.11 -2.69
CA ASP A 46 7.70 6.08 -1.77
C ASP A 46 6.75 7.28 -1.64
N LEU A 47 6.30 7.56 -0.42
CA LEU A 47 5.39 8.67 -0.16
C LEU A 47 6.08 10.04 -0.29
N ASP A 48 7.41 10.11 -0.22
CA ASP A 48 8.19 11.32 -0.44
C ASP A 48 8.51 11.55 -1.93
N ALA A 49 8.46 10.48 -2.74
CA ALA A 49 8.65 10.49 -4.20
C ALA A 49 7.54 9.68 -4.89
N PRO A 50 6.28 10.18 -4.89
CA PRO A 50 5.12 9.47 -5.43
C PRO A 50 5.20 9.15 -6.93
N GLU A 51 6.15 9.75 -7.65
CA GLU A 51 6.51 9.45 -9.03
C GLU A 51 7.16 8.06 -9.21
N ASP A 52 7.70 7.45 -8.15
CA ASP A 52 8.40 6.17 -8.19
C ASP A 52 7.56 5.03 -7.59
N VAL A 53 6.57 4.59 -8.36
CA VAL A 53 5.79 3.37 -8.06
C VAL A 53 6.48 2.17 -8.65
N THR A 54 6.72 1.19 -7.79
CA THR A 54 7.30 -0.11 -8.15
C THR A 54 6.23 -1.19 -8.06
N LEU A 55 5.88 -1.82 -9.18
CA LEU A 55 5.05 -3.03 -9.22
C LEU A 55 5.95 -4.26 -9.26
N THR A 56 5.88 -5.08 -8.21
CA THR A 56 6.48 -6.40 -8.16
C THR A 56 5.46 -7.46 -8.60
N LEU A 57 5.82 -8.19 -9.64
CA LEU A 57 5.05 -9.29 -10.19
C LEU A 57 5.42 -10.63 -9.55
N PRO A 58 4.56 -11.66 -9.63
CA PRO A 58 4.94 -13.02 -9.23
C PRO A 58 6.17 -13.49 -9.99
N SER A 59 6.95 -14.37 -9.35
CA SER A 59 8.11 -14.98 -10.00
C SER A 59 7.70 -15.67 -11.30
N ASP A 60 8.51 -15.50 -12.34
CA ASP A 60 8.37 -16.25 -13.58
C ASP A 60 8.82 -17.71 -13.41
N ARG A 61 8.81 -18.48 -14.50
CA ARG A 61 9.20 -19.90 -14.48
C ARG A 61 10.67 -20.13 -14.10
N GLU A 62 11.51 -19.10 -14.20
CA GLU A 62 12.93 -19.11 -13.86
C GLU A 62 13.19 -18.57 -12.44
N GLY A 63 12.13 -18.18 -11.72
CA GLY A 63 12.21 -17.66 -10.36
C GLY A 63 12.49 -16.14 -10.27
N VAL A 64 12.61 -15.45 -11.41
CA VAL A 64 12.87 -14.01 -11.46
C VAL A 64 11.60 -13.25 -11.14
N LYS A 65 11.68 -12.23 -10.26
CA LYS A 65 10.58 -11.31 -9.98
C LYS A 65 10.69 -10.09 -10.89
N PRO A 66 9.84 -9.95 -11.91
CA PRO A 66 9.88 -8.76 -12.74
C PRO A 66 9.40 -7.56 -11.93
N VAL A 67 10.08 -6.43 -12.16
CA VAL A 67 9.78 -5.16 -11.53
C VAL A 67 9.44 -4.16 -12.62
N ILE A 68 8.30 -3.50 -12.50
CA ILE A 68 7.86 -2.42 -13.39
C ILE A 68 7.83 -1.13 -12.59
N CYS A 69 8.53 -0.10 -13.08
CA CYS A 69 8.52 1.23 -12.47
C CYS A 69 7.61 2.18 -13.26
N GLY A 70 6.89 3.07 -12.58
CA GLY A 70 6.06 4.10 -13.18
C GLY A 70 5.52 5.09 -12.15
N SER A 71 4.74 6.09 -12.57
CA SER A 71 4.11 7.05 -11.66
C SER A 71 2.77 6.56 -11.09
N LEU A 72 2.42 7.02 -9.88
CA LEU A 72 1.10 6.87 -9.26
C LEU A 72 -0.05 7.32 -10.19
N ASP A 73 0.20 8.32 -11.04
CA ASP A 73 -0.78 8.85 -12.00
C ASP A 73 -1.22 7.80 -13.02
N ASN A 74 -0.36 6.82 -13.32
CA ASN A 74 -0.66 5.72 -14.23
C ASN A 74 -1.44 4.58 -13.56
N VAL A 75 -1.62 4.64 -12.24
CA VAL A 75 -2.24 3.59 -11.43
C VAL A 75 -3.30 4.21 -10.50
N PRO A 76 -4.41 4.74 -11.04
CA PRO A 76 -5.36 5.55 -10.27
C PRO A 76 -6.01 4.82 -9.09
N PHE A 77 -6.18 3.49 -9.17
CA PHE A 77 -6.69 2.71 -8.04
C PHE A 77 -5.73 2.70 -6.84
N LEU A 78 -4.42 2.84 -7.07
CA LEU A 78 -3.39 2.83 -6.03
C LEU A 78 -3.48 4.11 -5.19
N ALA A 79 -3.66 5.25 -5.86
CA ALA A 79 -3.89 6.54 -5.19
C ALA A 79 -5.16 6.49 -4.30
N GLU A 80 -6.24 5.90 -4.78
CA GLU A 80 -7.47 5.71 -4.01
C GLU A 80 -7.26 4.80 -2.78
N ALA A 81 -6.53 3.69 -2.94
CA ALA A 81 -6.21 2.78 -1.84
C ALA A 81 -5.35 3.47 -0.76
N LEU A 82 -4.33 4.23 -1.16
CA LEU A 82 -3.49 5.00 -0.23
C LEU A 82 -4.30 6.08 0.49
N ASN A 83 -5.19 6.79 -0.22
CA ASN A 83 -6.05 7.78 0.39
C ASN A 83 -7.02 7.18 1.41
N ALA A 84 -7.61 6.01 1.09
CA ALA A 84 -8.46 5.28 2.03
C ALA A 84 -7.68 4.83 3.27
N ALA A 85 -6.43 4.37 3.10
CA ALA A 85 -5.56 3.96 4.20
C ALA A 85 -5.14 5.13 5.10
N ARG A 86 -4.79 6.28 4.52
CA ARG A 86 -4.51 7.51 5.27
C ARG A 86 -5.73 8.00 6.04
N THR A 87 -6.91 7.95 5.42
CA THR A 87 -8.17 8.30 6.09
C THR A 87 -8.45 7.35 7.26
N ALA A 88 -8.28 6.04 7.06
CA ALA A 88 -8.45 5.05 8.13
C ALA A 88 -7.45 5.26 9.28
N LEU A 89 -6.19 5.63 9.00
CA LEU A 89 -5.19 5.97 10.03
C LEU A 89 -5.59 7.18 10.87
N TRP A 90 -6.16 8.21 10.25
CA TRP A 90 -6.61 9.41 10.96
C TRP A 90 -7.91 9.18 11.75
N LEU A 91 -8.74 8.24 11.29
CA LEU A 91 -9.95 7.84 11.99
C LEU A 91 -9.70 6.81 13.10
N ALA A 92 -8.57 6.09 13.05
CA ALA A 92 -8.17 5.22 14.14
C ALA A 92 -7.96 6.08 15.40
N PRO A 93 -8.62 5.77 16.54
CA PRO A 93 -8.35 6.46 17.77
C PRO A 93 -6.85 6.35 18.05
N LYS A 94 -6.20 7.47 18.43
CA LYS A 94 -4.86 7.41 19.03
C LYS A 94 -4.98 6.44 20.19
N GLU A 95 -4.46 5.21 20.05
CA GLU A 95 -4.32 4.34 21.20
C GLU A 95 -3.59 5.16 22.28
N PRO A 96 -4.19 5.32 23.47
CA PRO A 96 -3.45 5.93 24.56
C PRO A 96 -2.22 5.03 24.80
N PRO A 97 -1.04 5.61 25.05
CA PRO A 97 0.13 4.81 25.35
C PRO A 97 -0.22 3.94 26.56
N HIS A 98 -0.26 2.62 26.36
CA HIS A 98 -0.27 1.67 27.46
C HIS A 98 1.04 1.83 28.22
N HIS A 99 1.03 2.69 29.23
CA HIS A 99 2.04 2.68 30.28
C HIS A 99 1.81 1.41 31.10
N VAL A 100 2.78 0.50 31.04
CA VAL A 100 2.96 -0.58 32.02
C VAL A 100 4.07 -0.15 32.98
#